data_AF-A0A6S6WQD6-F1
#
_entry.id   AF-A0A6S6WQD6-F1
#
_cell.length_a   1.000
_cell.length_b   1.000
_cell.length_c   1.000
_cell.angle_alpha   90.00
_cell.angle_beta   90.00
_cell.angle_gamma   90.00
#
_symmetry.space_group_name_H-M   'P 1'
#
loop_
_entity.id
_entity.type
_entity.pdbx_description
1 polymer ?
#
loop_
_entity_poly.entity_id
_entity_poly.type
_entity_poly.pdbx_seq_one_letter_code
_entity_poly.pdbx_strand_id
1 'polypeptide(L)'
;MSGCSVFSDLTGSNQASNQPQSSQVDSNLDPNLDSNLDPNNEATALWRSLDLLFGEAPEAPPRSELSQLPYPVSYVEFDDEPRSILVLGATGTHGQYWYSAGNEALVRWQGRVIRTAALKRENLVHSGNLASDPLSCHLSKSNNQNNNQSTQQCPTSWQRSIQIHRPVEHFNAHQPEYEIVSFSLTSQLRRTGNTLIEEGEATRTIAGEQVEQHSFTNSFELSSNGEYVISSRQWLSPKHGYVTLDMVNLAGPNAPRGESKNALIGMPVQTINGNQVPRLNDFVSALPNQFYPDTYWLGARIYSDSLDERFERRRAGMLKRLRMLAQVYTHDQQPELEAQARELIKQFQSWPLRASYKHGLTPALMQTTLEENPKLNPHDADETYEFAAPGRSQNLQIVGGAAPSAKVAWHIAPNGAIRRLERAAALGLSWQQDFGVSENDPGLLFVGINEAELPKGFRDINAQLAMFLQHWNYAQPSAQPSAQPSRQQGQEPPQKGARN
;
A
#
# COMPACT_ATOMS: atom_id res chain seq x y z
N MET A 1 -30.13 -33.80 38.69
CA MET A 1 -30.26 -35.16 38.10
C MET A 1 -29.36 -35.21 36.88
N SER A 2 -28.57 -36.28 36.82
CA SER A 2 -27.57 -36.72 35.84
C SER A 2 -27.86 -36.31 34.39
N GLY A 3 -26.92 -36.01 33.51
CA GLY A 3 -25.46 -36.12 33.50
C GLY A 3 -24.99 -36.03 32.04
N CYS A 4 -23.73 -35.61 31.83
CA CYS A 4 -22.82 -35.87 30.70
C CYS A 4 -21.98 -34.63 30.38
N SER A 5 -20.89 -34.50 31.13
CA SER A 5 -19.72 -33.66 30.87
C SER A 5 -18.54 -34.59 30.65
N VAL A 6 -17.98 -34.60 29.44
CA VAL A 6 -16.73 -35.31 29.11
C VAL A 6 -15.90 -34.38 28.24
N PHE A 7 -14.85 -33.79 28.81
CA PHE A 7 -13.57 -33.51 28.17
C PHE A 7 -12.60 -33.09 29.27
N SER A 8 -11.75 -34.04 29.68
CA SER A 8 -10.65 -33.84 30.61
C SER A 8 -9.38 -34.40 29.99
N ASP A 9 -8.33 -33.59 30.12
CA ASP A 9 -6.93 -33.97 30.33
C ASP A 9 -6.13 -34.64 29.21
N LEU A 10 -5.36 -33.81 28.51
CA LEU A 10 -4.02 -34.17 28.00
C LEU A 10 -3.05 -33.00 28.28
N THR A 11 -2.61 -32.86 29.53
CA THR A 11 -1.40 -32.10 29.90
C THR A 11 -0.31 -33.08 30.30
N GLY A 12 0.45 -33.53 29.30
CA GLY A 12 1.69 -34.27 29.51
C GLY A 12 2.84 -33.29 29.78
N SER A 13 3.23 -33.21 31.05
CA SER A 13 4.43 -32.50 31.52
C SER A 13 5.68 -33.31 31.20
N ASN A 14 6.47 -32.87 30.22
CA ASN A 14 7.87 -33.28 30.07
C ASN A 14 8.78 -32.13 30.53
N GLN A 15 9.21 -32.19 31.79
CA GLN A 15 10.35 -31.42 32.28
C GLN A 15 11.63 -32.12 31.82
N ALA A 16 12.25 -31.61 30.75
CA ALA A 16 13.64 -31.89 30.43
C ALA A 16 14.48 -30.68 30.82
N SER A 17 15.27 -30.85 31.87
CA SER A 17 16.29 -29.89 32.31
C SER A 17 17.46 -29.87 31.33
N ASN A 18 17.43 -28.98 30.36
CA ASN A 18 18.62 -28.64 29.58
C ASN A 18 19.36 -27.50 30.27
N GLN A 19 20.43 -27.85 30.98
CA GLN A 19 21.48 -26.90 31.35
C GLN A 19 22.13 -26.38 30.06
N PRO A 20 22.34 -25.06 29.89
CA PRO A 20 23.17 -24.57 28.81
C PRO A 20 24.63 -24.92 29.12
N GLN A 21 25.19 -25.87 28.36
CA GLN A 21 26.62 -26.02 28.27
C GLN A 21 27.18 -24.76 27.60
N SER A 22 27.97 -24.01 28.36
CA SER A 22 28.80 -22.92 27.87
C SER A 22 29.81 -23.47 26.87
N SER A 23 29.52 -23.36 25.59
CA SER A 23 30.52 -23.45 24.54
C SER A 23 31.46 -22.25 24.70
N GLN A 24 32.66 -22.52 25.23
CA GLN A 24 33.80 -21.64 25.04
C GLN A 24 34.04 -21.54 23.53
N VAL A 25 33.67 -20.39 22.96
CA VAL A 25 34.11 -20.00 21.62
C VAL A 25 35.57 -19.61 21.78
N ASP A 26 36.46 -20.41 21.22
CA ASP A 26 37.88 -20.07 21.06
C ASP A 26 37.98 -18.80 20.22
N SER A 27 38.18 -17.67 20.91
CA SER A 27 38.50 -16.37 20.30
C SER A 27 39.97 -16.32 19.89
N ASN A 28 40.37 -17.22 18.99
CA ASN A 28 41.60 -17.09 18.22
C ASN A 28 41.23 -16.71 16.78
N LEU A 29 40.62 -15.53 16.63
CA LEU A 29 40.63 -14.82 15.36
C LEU A 29 41.99 -14.13 15.25
N ASP A 30 42.78 -14.60 14.30
CA ASP A 30 44.08 -14.05 13.93
C ASP A 30 43.91 -12.57 13.52
N PRO A 31 44.45 -11.60 14.28
CA PRO A 31 44.29 -10.18 13.99
C PRO A 31 45.08 -9.72 12.74
N ASN A 32 45.76 -10.63 12.04
CA ASN A 32 46.57 -10.31 10.85
C ASN A 32 45.95 -10.71 9.51
N LEU A 33 44.66 -11.09 9.45
CA LEU A 33 44.01 -11.40 8.17
C LEU A 33 43.57 -10.16 7.35
N ASP A 34 43.74 -8.94 7.87
CA ASP A 34 43.22 -7.72 7.24
C ASP A 34 44.20 -6.97 6.33
N SER A 35 45.47 -7.37 6.24
CA SER A 35 46.48 -6.56 5.52
C SER A 35 46.77 -6.99 4.08
N ASN A 36 46.06 -7.95 3.50
CA ASN A 36 46.35 -8.48 2.15
C ASN A 36 45.14 -8.61 1.22
N LEU A 37 44.05 -7.89 1.49
CA LEU A 37 42.98 -7.74 0.50
C LEU A 37 43.43 -6.78 -0.59
N ASP A 38 43.75 -7.34 -1.76
CA ASP A 38 43.98 -6.59 -2.99
C ASP A 38 42.81 -5.59 -3.19
N PRO A 39 43.07 -4.27 -3.21
CA PRO A 39 42.03 -3.26 -3.34
C PRO A 39 41.27 -3.32 -4.67
N ASN A 40 41.67 -4.19 -5.60
CA ASN A 40 40.99 -4.40 -6.88
C ASN A 40 40.02 -5.59 -6.89
N ASN A 41 39.77 -6.26 -5.75
CA ASN A 41 38.92 -7.44 -5.73
C ASN A 41 37.44 -7.04 -5.57
N GLU A 42 36.57 -7.41 -6.52
CA GLU A 42 35.12 -7.18 -6.53
C GLU A 42 34.44 -7.60 -5.21
N ALA A 43 35.00 -8.59 -4.52
CA ALA A 43 34.57 -9.02 -3.20
C ALA A 43 34.63 -7.88 -2.14
N THR A 44 35.66 -7.02 -2.18
CA THR A 44 35.79 -5.90 -1.22
C THR A 44 34.77 -4.80 -1.48
N ALA A 45 34.44 -4.53 -2.75
CA ALA A 45 33.40 -3.58 -3.10
C ALA A 45 32.02 -4.08 -2.64
N LEU A 46 31.71 -5.36 -2.85
CA LEU A 46 30.48 -5.98 -2.35
C LEU A 46 30.40 -5.92 -0.81
N TRP A 47 31.46 -6.31 -0.11
CA TRP A 47 31.49 -6.28 1.36
C TRP A 47 31.34 -4.86 1.91
N ARG A 48 32.03 -3.86 1.35
CA ARG A 48 31.84 -2.45 1.71
C ARG A 48 30.41 -1.98 1.43
N SER A 49 29.80 -2.46 0.36
CA SER A 49 28.39 -2.15 0.04
C SER A 49 27.46 -2.73 1.10
N LEU A 50 27.69 -3.97 1.50
CA LEU A 50 26.91 -4.65 2.53
C LEU A 50 27.13 -4.01 3.90
N ASP A 51 28.35 -3.61 4.24
CA ASP A 51 28.66 -2.92 5.49
C ASP A 51 28.02 -1.52 5.52
N LEU A 52 28.03 -0.78 4.41
CA LEU A 52 27.29 0.48 4.29
C LEU A 52 25.76 0.29 4.29
N LEU A 53 25.26 -0.85 3.81
CA LEU A 53 23.83 -1.17 3.70
C LEU A 53 23.25 -1.94 4.89
N PHE A 54 24.08 -2.47 5.78
CA PHE A 54 23.61 -3.32 6.88
C PHE A 54 24.44 -3.14 8.17
N GLY A 55 25.50 -2.34 8.13
CA GLY A 55 26.33 -1.99 9.28
C GLY A 55 25.77 -0.80 10.07
N GLU A 56 26.25 -0.64 11.29
CA GLU A 56 25.90 0.47 12.17
C GLU A 56 26.79 1.69 11.87
N ALA A 57 26.51 2.42 10.79
CA ALA A 57 27.21 3.68 10.50
C ALA A 57 26.45 4.87 11.12
N PRO A 58 26.91 5.45 12.24
CA PRO A 58 26.22 6.57 12.89
C PRO A 58 26.35 7.90 12.14
N GLU A 59 27.34 8.04 11.24
CA GLU A 59 27.59 9.25 10.46
C GLU A 59 27.87 8.91 9.00
N ALA A 60 27.32 9.70 8.08
CA ALA A 60 27.49 9.49 6.65
C ALA A 60 28.96 9.73 6.21
N PRO A 61 29.59 8.81 5.44
CA PRO A 61 30.96 9.00 4.99
C PRO A 61 31.15 10.26 4.13
N PRO A 62 32.38 10.82 4.04
CA PRO A 62 32.65 12.01 3.25
C PRO A 62 32.41 11.77 1.76
N ARG A 63 32.00 12.83 1.04
CA ARG A 63 31.57 12.73 -0.37
C ARG A 63 32.66 12.18 -1.28
N SER A 64 33.93 12.50 -0.99
CA SER A 64 35.09 12.01 -1.72
C SER A 64 35.27 10.49 -1.64
N GLU A 65 34.84 9.87 -0.55
CA GLU A 65 34.86 8.42 -0.38
C GLU A 65 33.68 7.79 -1.11
N LEU A 66 32.46 8.29 -0.87
CA LEU A 66 31.26 7.77 -1.52
C LEU A 66 31.29 7.90 -3.05
N SER A 67 31.95 8.94 -3.58
CA SER A 67 32.09 9.12 -5.03
C SER A 67 32.91 8.01 -5.72
N GLN A 68 33.73 7.27 -4.96
CA GLN A 68 34.55 6.17 -5.48
C GLN A 68 33.75 4.86 -5.61
N LEU A 69 32.52 4.81 -5.07
CA LEU A 69 31.69 3.62 -5.14
C LEU A 69 31.20 3.36 -6.57
N PRO A 70 31.18 2.10 -7.04
CA PRO A 70 30.85 1.76 -8.43
C PRO A 70 29.35 1.83 -8.73
N TYR A 71 28.53 2.30 -7.79
CA TYR A 71 27.08 2.40 -7.91
C TYR A 71 26.59 3.76 -7.36
N PRO A 72 25.37 4.19 -7.74
CA PRO A 72 24.81 5.45 -7.26
C PRO A 72 24.54 5.44 -5.75
N VAL A 73 24.99 6.51 -5.10
CA VAL A 73 24.76 6.80 -3.68
C VAL A 73 24.21 8.20 -3.53
N SER A 74 23.31 8.39 -2.57
CA SER A 74 22.73 9.67 -2.20
C SER A 74 22.89 9.87 -0.71
N TYR A 75 23.21 11.08 -0.27
CA TYR A 75 22.90 11.48 1.10
C TYR A 75 21.39 11.57 1.26
N VAL A 76 20.92 11.24 2.46
CA VAL A 76 19.54 11.42 2.91
C VAL A 76 19.56 12.08 4.27
N GLU A 77 18.65 13.01 4.49
CA GLU A 77 18.49 13.72 5.75
C GLU A 77 16.99 13.98 5.95
N PHE A 78 16.42 13.50 7.05
CA PHE A 78 15.07 13.87 7.47
C PHE A 78 15.17 15.01 8.48
N ASP A 79 14.14 15.86 8.60
CA ASP A 79 14.21 17.14 9.35
C ASP A 79 14.95 17.07 10.71
N ASP A 80 14.67 16.06 11.54
CA ASP A 80 15.26 15.91 12.89
C ASP A 80 16.27 14.76 13.01
N GLU A 81 16.67 14.14 11.89
CA GLU A 81 17.53 12.94 11.89
C GLU A 81 18.91 13.24 11.32
N PRO A 82 19.97 12.60 11.85
CA PRO A 82 21.31 12.79 11.30
C PRO A 82 21.35 12.36 9.85
N ARG A 83 22.16 13.08 9.06
CA ARG A 83 22.41 12.72 7.67
C ARG A 83 22.95 11.30 7.59
N SER A 84 22.34 10.50 6.74
CA SER A 84 22.74 9.14 6.39
C SER A 84 22.95 9.02 4.88
N ILE A 85 23.15 7.80 4.40
CA ILE A 85 23.28 7.48 2.99
C ILE A 85 22.18 6.50 2.55
N LEU A 86 21.84 6.57 1.27
CA LEU A 86 21.06 5.58 0.57
C LEU A 86 21.85 5.08 -0.64
N VAL A 87 21.76 3.78 -0.88
CA VAL A 87 22.35 3.13 -2.06
C VAL A 87 21.24 2.71 -3.01
N LEU A 88 21.45 2.90 -4.31
CA LEU A 88 20.55 2.41 -5.34
C LEU A 88 20.66 0.88 -5.46
N GLY A 89 19.67 0.14 -4.95
CA GLY A 89 19.66 -1.33 -5.01
C GLY A 89 19.06 -1.87 -6.31
N ALA A 90 18.05 -1.20 -6.87
CA ALA A 90 17.41 -1.63 -8.10
C ALA A 90 16.82 -0.46 -8.88
N THR A 91 16.73 -0.60 -10.21
CA THR A 91 16.03 0.34 -11.09
C THR A 91 15.04 -0.42 -11.96
N GLY A 92 13.83 0.12 -12.09
CA GLY A 92 12.81 -0.41 -12.98
C GLY A 92 11.87 0.66 -13.49
N THR A 93 10.93 0.24 -14.33
CA THR A 93 9.87 1.08 -14.90
C THR A 93 8.97 1.74 -13.85
N HIS A 94 8.84 1.11 -12.69
CA HIS A 94 8.05 1.57 -11.54
C HIS A 94 8.85 2.40 -10.53
N GLY A 95 10.12 2.71 -10.82
CA GLY A 95 10.97 3.56 -9.98
C GLY A 95 12.35 2.99 -9.70
N GLN A 96 13.17 3.83 -9.08
CA GLN A 96 14.46 3.50 -8.48
C GLN A 96 14.27 3.17 -7.01
N TYR A 97 14.85 2.08 -6.53
CA TYR A 97 14.76 1.62 -5.14
C TYR A 97 16.06 1.95 -4.42
N TRP A 98 15.98 2.86 -3.47
CA TRP A 98 17.10 3.35 -2.68
C TRP A 98 16.96 2.83 -1.26
N TYR A 99 18.01 2.21 -0.72
CA TYR A 99 17.97 1.54 0.59
C TYR A 99 18.96 2.17 1.56
N SER A 100 18.55 2.30 2.81
CA SER A 100 19.42 2.67 3.94
C SER A 100 20.04 1.44 4.59
N ALA A 101 20.97 1.70 5.52
CA ALA A 101 21.54 0.66 6.37
C ALA A 101 20.50 -0.09 7.24
N GLY A 102 19.44 0.63 7.63
CA GLY A 102 18.37 0.15 8.50
C GLY A 102 17.25 -0.59 7.79
N ASN A 103 17.45 -1.00 6.52
CA ASN A 103 16.42 -1.59 5.66
C ASN A 103 15.24 -0.62 5.37
N GLU A 104 15.42 0.68 5.59
CA GLU A 104 14.46 1.68 5.10
C GLU A 104 14.64 1.84 3.60
N ALA A 105 13.54 2.11 2.90
CA ALA A 105 13.59 2.29 1.46
C ALA A 105 12.85 3.53 0.99
N LEU A 106 13.42 4.23 0.01
CA LEU A 106 12.77 5.26 -0.78
C LEU A 106 12.65 4.80 -2.22
N VAL A 107 11.45 4.88 -2.78
CA VAL A 107 11.22 4.68 -4.21
C VAL A 107 11.16 6.03 -4.89
N ARG A 108 12.08 6.28 -5.83
CA ARG A 108 12.19 7.53 -6.57
C ARG A 108 11.75 7.38 -8.02
N TRP A 109 11.08 8.39 -8.55
CA TRP A 109 10.84 8.53 -9.98
C TRP A 109 11.15 9.95 -10.42
N GLN A 110 12.11 10.10 -11.34
CA GLN A 110 12.54 11.39 -11.87
C GLN A 110 12.92 12.41 -10.78
N GLY A 111 13.61 11.92 -9.74
CA GLY A 111 14.03 12.72 -8.60
C GLY A 111 12.99 12.82 -7.48
N ARG A 112 11.71 12.61 -7.77
CA ARG A 112 10.62 12.66 -6.78
C ARG A 112 10.56 11.40 -5.93
N VAL A 113 10.37 11.53 -4.62
CA VAL A 113 10.03 10.39 -3.75
C VAL A 113 8.56 10.07 -3.94
N ILE A 114 8.26 8.88 -4.43
CA ILE A 114 6.89 8.45 -4.76
C ILE A 114 6.36 7.38 -3.82
N ARG A 115 7.27 6.66 -3.12
CA ARG A 115 6.94 5.74 -2.02
C ARG A 115 8.08 5.67 -1.02
N THR A 116 7.77 5.25 0.20
CA THR A 116 8.72 4.87 1.24
C THR A 116 8.31 3.55 1.88
N ALA A 117 9.26 2.85 2.49
CA ALA A 117 9.00 1.63 3.25
C ALA A 117 9.91 1.52 4.47
N ALA A 118 9.41 0.86 5.51
CA ALA A 118 10.09 0.64 6.80
C ALA A 118 10.57 1.92 7.53
N LEU A 119 10.05 3.10 7.18
CA LEU A 119 10.25 4.29 7.99
C LEU A 119 9.50 4.18 9.32
N LYS A 120 10.10 4.69 10.39
CA LYS A 120 9.61 4.53 11.77
C LYS A 120 8.28 5.24 12.05
N ARG A 121 8.05 6.43 11.48
CA ARG A 121 6.87 7.26 11.82
C ARG A 121 5.67 6.98 10.92
N GLU A 122 5.83 7.14 9.61
CA GLU A 122 4.80 7.03 8.58
C GLU A 122 5.41 6.62 7.23
N ASN A 123 4.70 5.87 6.40
CA ASN A 123 5.19 5.50 5.08
C ASN A 123 4.30 6.06 3.97
N LEU A 124 4.90 6.76 3.00
CA LEU A 124 4.23 7.11 1.75
C LEU A 124 4.07 5.84 0.92
N VAL A 125 2.88 5.24 0.91
CA VAL A 125 2.65 3.92 0.29
C VAL A 125 2.15 4.03 -1.15
N HIS A 126 1.62 5.19 -1.55
CA HIS A 126 1.20 5.44 -2.93
C HIS A 126 1.21 6.94 -3.25
N SER A 127 1.58 7.27 -4.48
CA SER A 127 1.41 8.59 -5.10
C SER A 127 0.71 8.40 -6.45
N GLY A 128 -0.42 9.07 -6.66
CA GLY A 128 -1.21 9.01 -7.89
C GLY A 128 -0.83 10.10 -8.90
N ASN A 129 -1.34 9.95 -10.12
CA ASN A 129 -1.20 10.93 -11.22
C ASN A 129 0.25 11.36 -11.52
N LEU A 130 1.18 10.41 -11.47
CA LEU A 130 2.61 10.68 -11.73
C LEU A 130 2.89 10.95 -13.21
N ALA A 131 2.07 10.43 -14.13
CA ALA A 131 2.19 10.72 -15.56
C ALA A 131 1.99 12.22 -15.88
N SER A 132 1.28 12.96 -15.02
CA SER A 132 1.07 14.40 -15.15
C SER A 132 2.03 15.25 -14.32
N ASP A 133 3.04 14.65 -13.68
CA ASP A 133 4.02 15.39 -12.87
C ASP A 133 4.82 16.37 -13.75
N PRO A 134 4.75 17.68 -13.49
CA PRO A 134 5.44 18.66 -14.31
C PRO A 134 6.97 18.54 -14.30
N LEU A 135 7.55 17.93 -13.25
CA LEU A 135 8.99 17.69 -13.15
C LEU A 135 9.50 16.88 -14.36
N SER A 136 8.71 15.92 -14.83
CA SER A 136 9.01 15.09 -16.01
C SER A 136 9.22 15.89 -17.30
N CYS A 137 8.37 16.91 -17.51
CA CYS A 137 8.45 17.80 -18.67
C CYS A 137 9.72 18.66 -18.61
N HIS A 138 10.09 19.14 -17.42
CA HIS A 138 11.29 19.95 -17.26
C HIS A 138 12.58 19.17 -17.53
N LEU A 139 12.64 17.89 -17.13
CA LEU A 139 13.78 17.03 -17.36
C LEU A 139 13.93 16.60 -18.84
N SER A 140 12.81 16.39 -19.54
CA SER A 140 12.84 15.91 -20.94
C SER A 140 13.20 17.00 -21.97
N LYS A 141 12.90 18.27 -21.69
CA LYS A 141 13.22 19.39 -22.60
C LYS A 141 14.68 19.58 -22.90
N SER A 142 15.55 19.22 -21.96
CA SER A 142 16.97 19.50 -22.12
C SER A 142 17.60 18.74 -23.28
N ASN A 143 17.07 17.54 -23.60
CA ASN A 143 17.56 16.71 -24.69
C ASN A 143 17.21 17.24 -26.08
N ASN A 144 16.21 18.12 -26.20
CA ASN A 144 15.66 18.54 -27.50
C ASN A 144 16.06 19.95 -27.94
N GLN A 145 16.95 20.65 -27.21
CA GLN A 145 17.34 22.03 -27.53
C GLN A 145 18.08 22.22 -28.87
N ASN A 146 18.49 21.14 -29.55
CA ASN A 146 19.18 21.21 -30.83
C ASN A 146 18.27 21.35 -32.06
N ASN A 147 16.94 21.21 -31.90
CA ASN A 147 16.00 21.36 -33.01
C ASN A 147 15.08 22.55 -32.73
N ASN A 148 14.93 23.45 -33.71
CA ASN A 148 14.08 24.65 -33.71
C ASN A 148 12.56 24.39 -33.49
N GLN A 149 12.17 23.32 -32.81
CA GLN A 149 10.79 23.00 -32.47
C GLN A 149 10.38 23.72 -31.19
N SER A 150 9.19 24.30 -31.27
CA SER A 150 8.50 25.17 -30.32
C SER A 150 8.87 24.96 -28.85
N THR A 151 8.97 26.07 -28.11
CA THR A 151 8.98 26.14 -26.65
C THR A 151 7.69 25.54 -26.07
N GLN A 152 7.56 24.22 -26.08
CA GLN A 152 6.46 23.51 -25.44
C GLN A 152 6.41 24.00 -24.00
N GLN A 153 5.33 24.63 -23.54
CA GLN A 153 5.26 25.10 -22.16
C GLN A 153 5.05 23.90 -21.24
N CYS A 154 5.84 23.78 -20.16
CA CYS A 154 5.56 22.73 -19.18
C CYS A 154 4.35 23.14 -18.34
N PRO A 155 3.48 22.20 -17.93
CA PRO A 155 2.45 22.48 -16.94
C PRO A 155 3.08 23.10 -15.70
N THR A 156 2.40 24.03 -15.04
CA THR A 156 2.85 24.56 -13.74
C THR A 156 2.02 23.99 -12.61
N SER A 157 0.77 23.60 -12.85
CA SER A 157 -0.07 23.02 -11.82
C SER A 157 0.02 21.51 -11.79
N TRP A 158 -0.10 20.93 -10.59
CA TRP A 158 -0.22 19.49 -10.42
C TRP A 158 -1.25 19.18 -9.34
N GLN A 159 -2.13 18.24 -9.65
CA GLN A 159 -3.09 17.69 -8.70
C GLN A 159 -2.86 16.19 -8.59
N ARG A 160 -2.79 15.68 -7.36
CA ARG A 160 -2.56 14.26 -7.10
C ARG A 160 -3.19 13.83 -5.79
N SER A 161 -3.26 12.53 -5.58
CA SER A 161 -3.47 11.95 -4.26
C SER A 161 -2.21 11.25 -3.78
N ILE A 162 -2.01 11.25 -2.47
CA ILE A 162 -1.02 10.39 -1.82
C ILE A 162 -1.71 9.55 -0.74
N GLN A 163 -1.13 8.41 -0.41
CA GLN A 163 -1.58 7.57 0.68
C GLN A 163 -0.45 7.34 1.67
N ILE A 164 -0.77 7.52 2.94
CA ILE A 164 0.16 7.39 4.05
C ILE A 164 -0.28 6.22 4.93
N HIS A 165 0.62 5.28 5.16
CA HIS A 165 0.48 4.24 6.16
C HIS A 165 1.09 4.74 7.48
N ARG A 166 0.26 4.90 8.52
CA ARG A 166 0.64 5.52 9.79
C ARG A 166 0.05 4.79 10.98
N PRO A 167 0.65 4.91 12.19
CA PRO A 167 0.02 4.45 13.41
C PRO A 167 -1.36 5.09 13.60
N VAL A 168 -2.32 4.32 14.13
CA VAL A 168 -3.61 4.88 14.53
C VAL A 168 -3.42 5.84 15.71
N GLU A 169 -4.14 6.96 15.72
CA GLU A 169 -4.01 7.99 16.77
C GLU A 169 -4.36 7.45 18.18
N HIS A 170 -5.27 6.48 18.24
CA HIS A 170 -5.70 5.84 19.48
C HIS A 170 -5.51 4.32 19.37
N PHE A 171 -4.32 3.85 19.74
CA PHE A 171 -3.99 2.43 19.70
C PHE A 171 -4.87 1.61 20.64
N ASN A 172 -5.42 0.52 20.10
CA ASN A 172 -6.14 -0.49 20.84
C ASN A 172 -5.53 -1.84 20.47
N ALA A 173 -5.04 -2.60 21.46
CA ALA A 173 -4.38 -3.89 21.24
C ALA A 173 -5.25 -4.96 20.54
N HIS A 174 -6.56 -4.74 20.47
CA HIS A 174 -7.50 -5.60 19.75
C HIS A 174 -7.79 -5.14 18.31
N GLN A 175 -7.12 -4.07 17.85
CA GLN A 175 -7.25 -3.51 16.51
C GLN A 175 -5.88 -3.38 15.85
N PRO A 176 -5.82 -3.30 14.50
CA PRO A 176 -4.58 -2.97 13.81
C PRO A 176 -3.94 -1.70 14.37
N GLU A 177 -2.64 -1.76 14.57
CA GLU A 177 -1.82 -0.64 15.04
C GLU A 177 -1.71 0.48 14.00
N TYR A 178 -1.96 0.16 12.73
CA TYR A 178 -1.77 1.08 11.62
C TYR A 178 -3.03 1.25 10.77
N GLU A 179 -3.11 2.40 10.11
CA GLU A 179 -4.12 2.75 9.12
C GLU A 179 -3.49 3.28 7.84
N ILE A 180 -4.29 3.31 6.77
CA ILE A 180 -3.93 3.98 5.52
C ILE A 180 -4.90 5.14 5.32
N VAL A 181 -4.36 6.35 5.21
CA VAL A 181 -5.14 7.58 4.97
C VAL A 181 -4.76 8.20 3.65
N SER A 182 -5.70 8.89 3.01
CA SER A 182 -5.47 9.61 1.76
C SER A 182 -5.42 11.13 1.96
N PHE A 183 -4.49 11.78 1.26
CA PHE A 183 -4.46 13.23 1.11
C PHE A 183 -4.62 13.62 -0.36
N SER A 184 -5.40 14.67 -0.61
CA SER A 184 -5.49 15.35 -1.90
C SER A 184 -4.52 16.53 -1.91
N LEU A 185 -3.63 16.54 -2.90
CA LEU A 185 -2.59 17.54 -3.04
C LEU A 185 -2.85 18.41 -4.28
N THR A 186 -2.74 19.71 -4.10
CA THR A 186 -2.73 20.71 -5.18
C THR A 186 -1.46 21.54 -5.06
N SER A 187 -0.71 21.69 -6.15
CA SER A 187 0.55 22.44 -6.12
C SER A 187 0.84 23.18 -7.43
N GLN A 188 1.75 24.15 -7.34
CA GLN A 188 2.31 24.91 -8.45
C GLN A 188 3.83 24.75 -8.48
N LEU A 189 4.38 24.43 -9.65
CA LEU A 189 5.80 24.33 -9.95
C LEU A 189 6.26 25.59 -10.68
N ARG A 190 7.34 26.21 -10.20
CA ARG A 190 8.01 27.35 -10.82
C ARG A 190 9.50 27.10 -10.96
N ARG A 191 10.10 27.57 -12.05
CA ARG A 191 11.56 27.46 -12.29
C ARG A 191 12.26 28.76 -11.94
N THR A 192 13.34 28.67 -11.16
CA THR A 192 14.24 29.77 -10.81
C THR A 192 15.68 29.32 -11.07
N GLY A 193 16.24 29.68 -12.23
CA GLY A 193 17.54 29.16 -12.68
C GLY A 193 17.50 27.63 -12.90
N ASN A 194 18.38 26.91 -12.19
CA ASN A 194 18.44 25.44 -12.20
C ASN A 194 17.57 24.79 -11.11
N THR A 195 16.86 25.57 -10.30
CA THR A 195 16.00 25.05 -9.24
C THR A 195 14.54 25.13 -9.66
N LEU A 196 13.80 24.03 -9.48
CA LEU A 196 12.34 24.01 -9.51
C LEU A 196 11.82 24.09 -8.07
N ILE A 197 10.84 24.94 -7.84
CA ILE A 197 10.18 25.10 -6.54
C ILE A 197 8.72 24.70 -6.72
N GLU A 198 8.25 23.75 -5.90
CA GLU A 198 6.85 23.34 -5.80
C GLU A 198 6.25 23.91 -4.54
N GLU A 199 5.17 24.68 -4.64
CA GLU A 199 4.42 25.18 -3.49
C GLU A 199 2.98 24.65 -3.57
N GLY A 200 2.45 24.12 -2.46
CA GLY A 200 1.13 23.52 -2.48
C GLY A 200 0.56 23.20 -1.11
N GLU A 201 -0.60 22.54 -1.14
CA GLU A 201 -1.33 22.11 0.05
C GLU A 201 -1.72 20.64 -0.06
N ALA A 202 -1.57 19.92 1.04
CA ALA A 202 -2.08 18.57 1.24
C ALA A 202 -3.30 18.64 2.17
N THR A 203 -4.44 18.15 1.71
CA THR A 203 -5.71 18.19 2.46
C THR A 203 -6.26 16.78 2.65
N ARG A 204 -6.68 16.47 3.87
CA ARG A 204 -7.50 15.30 4.16
C ARG A 204 -8.90 15.77 4.50
N THR A 205 -9.88 15.23 3.81
CA THR A 205 -11.29 15.54 4.04
C THR A 205 -12.00 14.33 4.60
N ILE A 206 -12.69 14.45 5.72
CA ILE A 206 -13.63 13.42 6.18
C ILE A 206 -15.01 13.95 5.87
N ALA A 207 -15.61 13.35 4.86
CA ALA A 207 -16.98 13.56 4.49
C ALA A 207 -17.35 15.04 4.21
N GLY A 208 -16.54 15.63 3.35
CA GLY A 208 -16.68 17.02 2.90
C GLY A 208 -16.00 18.04 3.82
N GLU A 209 -15.74 17.69 5.09
CA GLU A 209 -15.05 18.57 6.02
C GLU A 209 -13.54 18.35 5.97
N GLN A 210 -12.78 19.43 5.91
CA GLN A 210 -11.32 19.37 5.96
C GLN A 210 -10.88 19.14 7.41
N VAL A 211 -10.29 17.97 7.67
CA VAL A 211 -9.86 17.57 9.02
C VAL A 211 -8.36 17.75 9.24
N GLU A 212 -7.55 17.68 8.17
CA GLU A 212 -6.11 17.90 8.21
C GLU A 212 -5.70 18.73 6.98
N GLN A 213 -4.84 19.73 7.16
CA GLN A 213 -4.28 20.54 6.08
C GLN A 213 -2.81 20.86 6.39
N HIS A 214 -1.96 20.70 5.38
CA HIS A 214 -0.53 20.98 5.47
C HIS A 214 -0.08 21.74 4.23
N SER A 215 0.42 22.96 4.41
CA SER A 215 1.16 23.66 3.36
C SER A 215 2.56 23.05 3.21
N PHE A 216 3.06 22.91 1.98
CA PHE A 216 4.41 22.43 1.73
C PHE A 216 5.11 23.21 0.61
N THR A 217 6.43 23.30 0.73
CA THR A 217 7.33 23.78 -0.34
C THR A 217 8.42 22.74 -0.64
N ASN A 218 8.44 22.15 -1.83
CA ASN A 218 9.52 21.28 -2.29
C ASN A 218 10.49 22.06 -3.19
N SER A 219 11.75 21.64 -3.22
CA SER A 219 12.76 22.17 -4.15
C SER A 219 13.49 21.04 -4.85
N PHE A 220 13.77 21.21 -6.14
CA PHE A 220 14.50 20.25 -6.97
C PHE A 220 15.60 21.01 -7.72
N GLU A 221 16.85 20.76 -7.35
CA GLU A 221 18.01 21.30 -8.07
C GLU A 221 18.34 20.37 -9.23
N LEU A 222 18.32 20.93 -10.44
CA LEU A 222 18.62 20.22 -11.66
C LEU A 222 20.12 20.27 -11.97
N SER A 223 20.62 19.23 -12.63
CA SER A 223 21.95 19.24 -13.23
C SER A 223 22.09 20.39 -14.23
N SER A 224 23.33 20.75 -14.57
CA SER A 224 23.62 21.81 -15.55
C SER A 224 23.00 21.52 -16.92
N ASN A 225 22.98 20.24 -17.32
CA ASN A 225 22.29 19.76 -18.51
C ASN A 225 20.80 19.49 -18.29
N GLY A 226 20.21 19.82 -17.15
CA GLY A 226 18.77 19.70 -16.88
C GLY A 226 18.15 18.30 -16.93
N GLU A 227 18.95 17.24 -17.13
CA GLU A 227 18.45 15.86 -17.30
C GLU A 227 18.17 15.15 -15.97
N TYR A 228 18.76 15.62 -14.87
CA TYR A 228 18.73 14.95 -13.57
C TYR A 228 18.34 15.93 -12.47
N VAL A 229 17.69 15.42 -11.42
CA VAL A 229 17.61 16.10 -10.13
C VAL A 229 18.81 15.66 -9.31
N ILE A 230 19.74 16.58 -9.02
CA ILE A 230 20.98 16.30 -8.28
C ILE A 230 20.80 16.51 -6.77
N SER A 231 19.90 17.40 -6.39
CA SER A 231 19.52 17.64 -5.00
C SER A 231 18.03 17.93 -4.91
N SER A 232 17.38 17.52 -3.82
CA SER A 232 15.98 17.83 -3.58
C SER A 232 15.64 17.91 -2.12
N ARG A 233 14.67 18.76 -1.77
CA ARG A 233 13.99 18.79 -0.48
C ARG A 233 12.51 18.59 -0.71
N GLN A 234 11.92 17.55 -0.13
CA GLN A 234 10.57 17.10 -0.45
C GLN A 234 9.79 16.77 0.81
N TRP A 235 8.57 17.29 0.91
CA TRP A 235 7.63 16.92 1.97
C TRP A 235 7.12 15.50 1.72
N LEU A 236 7.25 14.63 2.71
CA LEU A 236 6.82 13.22 2.62
C LEU A 236 5.45 12.99 3.26
N SER A 237 5.29 13.45 4.50
CA SER A 237 4.08 13.21 5.29
C SER A 237 4.03 14.15 6.51
N PRO A 238 2.87 14.26 7.18
CA PRO A 238 2.71 15.11 8.36
C PRO A 238 3.70 14.83 9.50
N LYS A 239 4.05 13.56 9.79
CA LYS A 239 4.93 13.20 10.92
C LYS A 239 6.42 13.10 10.55
N HIS A 240 6.73 12.90 9.28
CA HIS A 240 8.12 12.90 8.81
C HIS A 240 8.61 14.29 8.41
N GLY A 241 7.73 15.18 7.96
CA GLY A 241 8.14 16.47 7.44
C GLY A 241 8.87 16.31 6.10
N TYR A 242 10.08 16.87 6.01
CA TYR A 242 10.88 16.87 4.81
C TYR A 242 11.95 15.78 4.79
N VAL A 243 12.21 15.27 3.59
CA VAL A 243 13.45 14.57 3.25
C VAL A 243 14.27 15.45 2.32
N THR A 244 15.55 15.62 2.65
CA THR A 244 16.57 16.18 1.76
C THR A 244 17.41 15.04 1.19
N LEU A 245 17.60 15.06 -0.13
CA LEU A 245 18.42 14.11 -0.87
C LEU A 245 19.47 14.87 -1.65
N ASP A 246 20.75 14.51 -1.51
CA ASP A 246 21.87 15.04 -2.29
C ASP A 246 22.63 13.90 -2.94
N MET A 247 22.54 13.81 -4.26
CA MET A 247 23.14 12.73 -5.02
C MET A 247 24.66 12.88 -5.07
N VAL A 248 25.38 11.87 -4.59
CA VAL A 248 26.84 11.81 -4.70
C VAL A 248 27.23 11.46 -6.13
N ASN A 249 26.66 10.36 -6.64
CA ASN A 249 26.85 9.84 -7.98
C ASN A 249 25.50 9.74 -8.70
N LEU A 250 25.48 10.04 -10.01
CA LEU A 250 24.24 10.08 -10.78
C LEU A 250 23.68 8.67 -11.04
N ALA A 251 22.42 8.46 -10.70
CA ALA A 251 21.62 7.36 -11.21
C ALA A 251 21.00 7.77 -12.55
N GLY A 252 21.02 6.87 -13.54
CA GLY A 252 20.34 7.08 -14.82
C GLY A 252 18.86 7.44 -14.61
N PRO A 253 18.26 8.32 -15.44
CA PRO A 253 16.91 8.78 -15.20
C PRO A 253 15.91 7.67 -15.57
N ASN A 254 14.80 7.60 -14.84
CA ASN A 254 13.71 6.72 -15.24
C ASN A 254 13.01 7.27 -16.49
N ALA A 255 12.77 6.41 -17.48
CA ALA A 255 12.00 6.77 -18.65
C ALA A 255 10.59 7.28 -18.24
N PRO A 256 10.11 8.39 -18.83
CA PRO A 256 8.72 8.81 -18.68
C PRO A 256 7.77 7.67 -19.06
N ARG A 257 6.64 7.58 -18.37
CA ARG A 257 5.60 6.59 -18.64
C ARG A 257 4.26 7.29 -18.72
N GLY A 258 3.36 6.73 -19.53
CA GLY A 258 1.97 7.19 -19.62
C GLY A 258 1.17 6.81 -18.38
N GLU A 259 -0.14 7.01 -18.46
CA GLU A 259 -1.07 6.63 -17.40
C GLU A 259 -0.99 5.15 -17.06
N SER A 260 -1.03 4.86 -15.76
CA SER A 260 -1.04 3.50 -15.24
C SER A 260 -2.29 2.74 -15.67
N LYS A 261 -2.10 1.47 -15.98
CA LYS A 261 -3.16 0.55 -16.40
C LYS A 261 -3.27 -0.59 -15.41
N ASN A 262 -4.47 -1.16 -15.31
CA ASN A 262 -4.63 -2.43 -14.62
C ASN A 262 -3.78 -3.47 -15.35
N ALA A 263 -2.96 -4.19 -14.60
CA ALA A 263 -2.15 -5.28 -15.11
C ALA A 263 -2.76 -6.60 -14.63
N LEU A 264 -3.01 -7.51 -15.57
CA LEU A 264 -3.39 -8.89 -15.31
C LEU A 264 -2.41 -9.78 -16.05
N ILE A 265 -1.62 -10.55 -15.32
CA ILE A 265 -0.46 -11.23 -15.90
C ILE A 265 -0.45 -12.68 -15.44
N GLY A 266 -0.55 -13.61 -16.38
CA GLY A 266 -0.30 -15.03 -16.14
C GLY A 266 1.19 -15.32 -16.16
N MET A 267 1.67 -16.07 -15.18
CA MET A 267 3.07 -16.46 -15.05
C MET A 267 3.21 -17.98 -14.89
N PRO A 268 3.91 -18.68 -15.79
CA PRO A 268 4.00 -20.14 -15.73
C PRO A 268 4.78 -20.63 -14.50
N VAL A 269 4.28 -21.68 -13.86
CA VAL A 269 4.90 -22.29 -12.66
C VAL A 269 6.35 -22.72 -12.90
N GLN A 270 6.68 -23.13 -14.13
CA GLN A 270 8.00 -23.69 -14.49
C GLN A 270 9.06 -22.66 -14.94
N THR A 271 8.71 -21.37 -15.08
CA THR A 271 9.53 -20.44 -15.88
C THR A 271 10.62 -19.65 -15.15
N ILE A 272 10.78 -19.80 -13.84
CA ILE A 272 11.74 -18.99 -13.08
C ILE A 272 12.88 -19.89 -12.58
N ASN A 273 13.99 -19.90 -13.32
CA ASN A 273 15.30 -20.43 -12.87
C ASN A 273 15.37 -21.93 -12.53
N GLY A 274 15.16 -22.81 -13.51
CA GLY A 274 15.77 -24.17 -13.52
C GLY A 274 15.54 -25.03 -12.28
N ASN A 275 14.27 -25.28 -11.92
CA ASN A 275 13.78 -26.04 -10.75
C ASN A 275 13.71 -25.27 -9.41
N GLN A 276 13.99 -23.96 -9.38
CA GLN A 276 13.75 -23.18 -8.17
C GLN A 276 12.27 -22.79 -8.05
N VAL A 277 11.74 -22.90 -6.83
CA VAL A 277 10.39 -22.47 -6.51
C VAL A 277 10.33 -20.94 -6.59
N PRO A 278 9.46 -20.37 -7.44
CA PRO A 278 9.44 -18.94 -7.67
C PRO A 278 9.04 -18.18 -6.40
N ARG A 279 9.73 -17.07 -6.15
CA ARG A 279 9.39 -16.13 -5.09
C ARG A 279 8.64 -14.95 -5.67
N LEU A 280 7.89 -14.28 -4.81
CA LEU A 280 7.09 -13.11 -5.15
C LEU A 280 7.86 -12.02 -5.94
N ASN A 281 9.08 -11.70 -5.54
CA ASN A 281 9.90 -10.69 -6.21
C ASN A 281 10.31 -11.09 -7.63
N ASP A 282 10.38 -12.39 -7.93
CA ASP A 282 10.70 -12.88 -9.26
C ASP A 282 9.61 -12.47 -10.26
N PHE A 283 8.35 -12.38 -9.82
CA PHE A 283 7.21 -11.93 -10.63
C PHE A 283 7.34 -10.45 -11.00
N VAL A 284 7.65 -9.61 -10.00
CA VAL A 284 7.81 -8.17 -10.20
C VAL A 284 9.00 -7.89 -11.12
N SER A 285 10.10 -8.61 -10.92
CA SER A 285 11.35 -8.44 -11.68
C SER A 285 11.25 -8.98 -13.11
N ALA A 286 10.47 -10.03 -13.36
CA ALA A 286 10.32 -10.62 -14.69
C ALA A 286 9.45 -9.78 -15.64
N LEU A 287 8.62 -8.87 -15.10
CA LEU A 287 7.61 -8.15 -15.88
C LEU A 287 7.73 -6.62 -15.75
N PRO A 288 8.93 -6.04 -15.89
CA PRO A 288 9.13 -4.62 -15.62
C PRO A 288 8.23 -3.76 -16.51
N ASN A 289 8.02 -4.12 -17.77
CA ASN A 289 7.22 -3.30 -18.69
C ASN A 289 5.71 -3.25 -18.40
N GLN A 290 5.20 -4.07 -17.47
CA GLN A 290 3.79 -4.09 -17.10
C GLN A 290 3.45 -3.14 -15.95
N PHE A 291 4.47 -2.67 -15.22
CA PHE A 291 4.30 -1.82 -14.05
C PHE A 291 4.68 -0.37 -14.34
N TYR A 292 4.02 0.53 -13.61
CA TYR A 292 4.12 1.97 -13.73
C TYR A 292 4.58 2.58 -12.41
N PRO A 293 5.16 3.78 -12.44
CA PRO A 293 5.55 4.50 -11.23
C PRO A 293 4.41 4.65 -10.23
N ASP A 294 3.16 4.78 -10.68
CA ASP A 294 1.94 4.90 -9.88
C ASP A 294 1.10 3.62 -9.85
N THR A 295 1.65 2.45 -10.19
CA THR A 295 0.96 1.17 -9.92
C THR A 295 0.52 1.07 -8.46
N TYR A 296 -0.71 0.62 -8.24
CA TYR A 296 -1.30 0.58 -6.90
C TYR A 296 -0.98 -0.74 -6.19
N TRP A 297 0.25 -0.86 -5.70
CA TRP A 297 0.81 -2.08 -5.09
C TRP A 297 0.08 -2.57 -3.82
N LEU A 298 -0.55 -1.67 -3.06
CA LEU A 298 -1.37 -2.07 -1.92
C LEU A 298 -2.55 -2.94 -2.36
N GLY A 299 -3.16 -2.64 -3.51
CA GLY A 299 -4.24 -3.43 -4.09
C GLY A 299 -3.76 -4.60 -4.97
N ALA A 300 -2.44 -4.77 -5.15
CA ALA A 300 -1.91 -5.86 -5.95
C ALA A 300 -2.07 -7.21 -5.23
N ARG A 301 -2.26 -8.27 -6.02
CA ARG A 301 -2.58 -9.62 -5.55
C ARG A 301 -1.94 -10.66 -6.46
N ILE A 302 -1.73 -11.84 -5.91
CA ILE A 302 -1.41 -13.05 -6.68
C ILE A 302 -2.42 -14.12 -6.36
N TYR A 303 -2.95 -14.73 -7.41
CA TYR A 303 -3.96 -15.76 -7.38
C TYR A 303 -3.40 -17.08 -7.93
N SER A 304 -4.08 -18.16 -7.59
CA SER A 304 -3.86 -19.48 -8.16
C SER A 304 -5.15 -20.29 -8.12
N ASP A 305 -5.28 -21.27 -9.01
CA ASP A 305 -6.51 -22.05 -9.14
C ASP A 305 -6.84 -22.85 -7.87
N SER A 306 -5.84 -23.47 -7.23
CA SER A 306 -6.06 -24.21 -5.98
C SER A 306 -6.46 -23.30 -4.81
N LEU A 307 -5.90 -22.09 -4.74
CA LEU A 307 -6.30 -21.11 -3.73
C LEU A 307 -7.75 -20.68 -3.94
N ASP A 308 -8.12 -20.36 -5.16
CA ASP A 308 -9.48 -19.97 -5.53
C ASP A 308 -10.47 -21.11 -5.25
N GLU A 309 -10.14 -22.37 -5.57
CA GLU A 309 -11.00 -23.52 -5.27
C GLU A 309 -11.21 -23.73 -3.75
N ARG A 310 -10.13 -23.64 -2.95
CA ARG A 310 -10.22 -23.72 -1.48
C ARG A 310 -11.07 -22.59 -0.92
N PHE A 311 -10.93 -21.40 -1.48
CA PHE A 311 -11.66 -20.22 -1.05
C PHE A 311 -13.14 -20.26 -1.43
N GLU A 312 -13.48 -20.73 -2.63
CA GLU A 312 -14.86 -20.92 -3.06
C GLU A 312 -15.59 -21.95 -2.19
N ARG A 313 -14.90 -23.01 -1.72
CA ARG A 313 -15.46 -23.93 -0.70
C ARG A 313 -15.79 -23.21 0.61
N ARG A 314 -14.89 -22.35 1.11
CA ARG A 314 -15.15 -21.52 2.30
C ARG A 314 -16.31 -20.55 2.07
N ARG A 315 -16.35 -19.91 0.90
CA ARG A 315 -17.41 -18.99 0.47
C ARG A 315 -18.77 -19.67 0.43
N ALA A 316 -18.85 -20.89 -0.12
CA ALA A 316 -20.06 -21.70 -0.13
C ALA A 316 -20.54 -22.04 1.30
N GLY A 317 -19.62 -22.37 2.21
CA GLY A 317 -19.90 -22.56 3.63
C GLY A 317 -20.49 -21.30 4.28
N MET A 318 -19.90 -20.14 3.99
CA MET A 318 -20.38 -18.84 4.46
C MET A 318 -21.77 -18.48 3.92
N LEU A 319 -22.03 -18.76 2.64
CA LEU A 319 -23.36 -18.60 2.02
C LEU A 319 -24.42 -19.46 2.71
N LYS A 320 -24.10 -20.72 3.03
CA LYS A 320 -25.00 -21.59 3.80
C LYS A 320 -25.29 -20.98 5.17
N ARG A 321 -24.28 -20.43 5.84
CA ARG A 321 -24.43 -19.75 7.13
C ARG A 321 -25.34 -18.54 7.05
N LEU A 322 -25.18 -17.68 6.05
CA LEU A 322 -26.06 -16.52 5.83
C LEU A 322 -27.51 -16.94 5.55
N ARG A 323 -27.72 -18.01 4.76
CA ARG A 323 -29.07 -18.54 4.51
C ARG A 323 -29.74 -19.07 5.78
N MET A 324 -28.98 -19.75 6.64
CA MET A 324 -29.48 -20.18 7.95
C MET A 324 -29.86 -18.97 8.82
N LEU A 325 -29.06 -17.89 8.81
CA LEU A 325 -29.41 -16.66 9.52
C LEU A 325 -30.74 -16.07 9.03
N ALA A 326 -30.94 -15.96 7.71
CA ALA A 326 -32.20 -15.49 7.14
C ALA A 326 -33.39 -16.38 7.57
N GLN A 327 -33.22 -17.71 7.57
CA GLN A 327 -34.25 -18.65 8.02
C GLN A 327 -34.59 -18.51 9.52
N VAL A 328 -33.59 -18.22 10.37
CA VAL A 328 -33.83 -17.93 11.80
C VAL A 328 -34.71 -16.69 11.95
N TYR A 329 -34.41 -15.61 11.22
CA TYR A 329 -35.26 -14.41 11.25
C TYR A 329 -36.67 -14.64 10.70
N THR A 330 -36.83 -15.50 9.69
CA THR A 330 -38.16 -15.94 9.22
C THR A 330 -38.92 -16.67 10.33
N HIS A 331 -38.29 -17.62 11.02
CA HIS A 331 -38.91 -18.38 12.11
C HIS A 331 -39.31 -17.47 13.28
N ASP A 332 -38.46 -16.50 13.60
CA ASP A 332 -38.65 -15.57 14.72
C ASP A 332 -39.56 -14.38 14.35
N GLN A 333 -40.15 -14.37 13.16
CA GLN A 333 -41.07 -13.35 12.66
C GLN A 333 -40.46 -11.93 12.62
N GLN A 334 -39.20 -11.83 12.18
CA GLN A 334 -38.45 -10.57 12.05
C GLN A 334 -38.22 -10.22 10.56
N PRO A 335 -39.25 -9.73 9.83
CA PRO A 335 -39.20 -9.58 8.38
C PRO A 335 -38.16 -8.58 7.89
N GLU A 336 -37.88 -7.52 8.66
CA GLU A 336 -36.85 -6.53 8.30
C GLU A 336 -35.45 -7.13 8.35
N LEU A 337 -35.13 -7.90 9.39
CA LEU A 337 -33.83 -8.57 9.54
C LEU A 337 -33.66 -9.72 8.55
N GLU A 338 -34.74 -10.44 8.24
CA GLU A 338 -34.74 -11.39 7.13
C GLU A 338 -34.39 -10.69 5.81
N ALA A 339 -35.05 -9.57 5.50
CA ALA A 339 -34.79 -8.82 4.26
C ALA A 339 -33.33 -8.33 4.19
N GLN A 340 -32.79 -7.80 5.29
CA GLN A 340 -31.38 -7.41 5.39
C GLN A 340 -30.44 -8.60 5.18
N ALA A 341 -30.71 -9.76 5.80
CA ALA A 341 -29.90 -10.97 5.62
C ALA A 341 -29.96 -11.48 4.17
N ARG A 342 -31.12 -11.42 3.51
CA ARG A 342 -31.27 -11.79 2.09
C ARG A 342 -30.53 -10.84 1.16
N GLU A 343 -30.57 -9.55 1.42
CA GLU A 343 -29.80 -8.57 0.64
C GLU A 343 -28.29 -8.80 0.84
N LEU A 344 -27.85 -9.06 2.08
CA LEU A 344 -26.45 -9.39 2.36
C LEU A 344 -25.99 -10.66 1.63
N ILE A 345 -26.85 -11.70 1.52
CA ILE A 345 -26.57 -12.88 0.69
C ILE A 345 -26.33 -12.48 -0.77
N LYS A 346 -27.25 -11.70 -1.35
CA LYS A 346 -27.16 -11.25 -2.75
C LYS A 346 -25.87 -10.46 -3.00
N GLN A 347 -25.53 -9.55 -2.10
CA GLN A 347 -24.29 -8.79 -2.19
C GLN A 347 -23.06 -9.68 -2.07
N PHE A 348 -23.00 -10.56 -1.07
CA PHE A 348 -21.88 -11.49 -0.88
C PHE A 348 -21.61 -12.38 -2.12
N GLN A 349 -22.66 -12.76 -2.84
CA GLN A 349 -22.54 -13.50 -4.11
C GLN A 349 -21.96 -12.64 -5.24
N SER A 350 -22.18 -11.33 -5.22
CA SER A 350 -21.69 -10.39 -6.24
C SER A 350 -20.29 -9.85 -5.99
N TRP A 351 -19.74 -9.98 -4.78
CA TRP A 351 -18.41 -9.45 -4.45
C TRP A 351 -17.32 -10.12 -5.33
N PRO A 352 -16.40 -9.34 -5.94
CA PRO A 352 -15.31 -9.84 -6.78
C PRO A 352 -14.17 -10.36 -5.90
N LEU A 353 -14.43 -11.43 -5.15
CA LEU A 353 -13.47 -12.02 -4.22
C LEU A 353 -12.61 -13.07 -4.92
N ARG A 354 -11.29 -13.02 -4.69
CA ARG A 354 -10.33 -14.05 -5.12
C ARG A 354 -9.25 -14.28 -4.08
N ALA A 355 -8.90 -15.55 -3.86
CA ALA A 355 -7.94 -15.88 -2.82
C ALA A 355 -6.53 -15.50 -3.23
N SER A 356 -5.82 -14.87 -2.31
CA SER A 356 -4.47 -14.39 -2.59
C SER A 356 -3.48 -14.87 -1.54
N TYR A 357 -2.24 -15.11 -1.96
CA TYR A 357 -1.12 -15.45 -1.10
C TYR A 357 -0.81 -14.36 -0.08
N LYS A 358 -0.88 -13.12 -0.52
CA LYS A 358 -0.46 -11.97 0.26
C LYS A 358 -1.31 -10.75 -0.09
N HIS A 359 -1.75 -10.04 0.93
CA HIS A 359 -2.42 -8.75 0.80
C HIS A 359 -1.40 -7.65 1.03
N GLY A 360 -1.42 -6.61 0.18
CA GLY A 360 -0.48 -5.49 0.28
C GLY A 360 0.94 -5.89 -0.12
N LEU A 361 1.35 -5.46 -1.32
CA LEU A 361 2.72 -5.69 -1.78
C LEU A 361 3.53 -4.41 -1.65
N THR A 362 4.79 -4.55 -1.21
CA THR A 362 5.75 -3.45 -1.15
C THR A 362 7.02 -3.86 -1.90
N PRO A 363 7.15 -3.54 -3.20
CA PRO A 363 8.28 -4.01 -4.01
C PRO A 363 9.67 -3.74 -3.45
N ALA A 364 9.83 -2.65 -2.68
CA ALA A 364 11.08 -2.38 -1.99
C ALA A 364 11.40 -3.47 -0.94
N LEU A 365 10.46 -3.77 -0.05
CA LEU A 365 10.68 -4.77 1.01
C LEU A 365 10.75 -6.19 0.46
N MET A 366 10.09 -6.49 -0.67
CA MET A 366 10.20 -7.80 -1.32
C MET A 366 11.62 -8.11 -1.81
N GLN A 367 12.47 -7.10 -2.00
CA GLN A 367 13.86 -7.29 -2.40
C GLN A 367 14.78 -7.57 -1.21
N THR A 368 14.44 -7.07 -0.02
CA THR A 368 15.33 -7.08 1.14
C THR A 368 14.86 -7.97 2.28
N THR A 369 13.58 -8.34 2.33
CA THR A 369 12.94 -9.00 3.48
C THR A 369 12.27 -10.30 3.04
N LEU A 370 12.64 -11.43 3.65
CA LEU A 370 12.17 -12.75 3.23
C LEU A 370 10.69 -12.97 3.53
N GLU A 371 10.21 -12.44 4.65
CA GLU A 371 8.80 -12.41 5.06
C GLU A 371 7.97 -11.67 4.03
N GLU A 372 8.57 -10.63 3.43
CA GLU A 372 7.90 -9.84 2.41
C GLU A 372 7.90 -10.52 1.04
N ASN A 373 8.77 -11.51 0.84
CA ASN A 373 9.02 -12.21 -0.41
C ASN A 373 8.87 -13.74 -0.28
N PRO A 374 7.66 -14.24 0.08
CA PRO A 374 7.44 -15.66 0.30
C PRO A 374 7.66 -16.47 -0.98
N LYS A 375 8.06 -17.74 -0.81
CA LYS A 375 8.04 -18.74 -1.89
C LYS A 375 6.61 -19.08 -2.22
N LEU A 376 6.26 -19.15 -3.51
CA LEU A 376 4.95 -19.61 -3.94
C LEU A 376 4.91 -21.13 -4.00
N ASN A 377 3.82 -21.75 -3.58
CA ASN A 377 3.73 -23.21 -3.56
C ASN A 377 3.42 -23.74 -4.98
N PRO A 378 4.32 -24.51 -5.62
CA PRO A 378 4.13 -24.98 -6.99
C PRO A 378 2.91 -25.91 -7.16
N HIS A 379 2.38 -26.46 -6.07
CA HIS A 379 1.17 -27.31 -6.11
C HIS A 379 -0.14 -26.52 -6.10
N ASP A 380 -0.09 -25.21 -5.91
CA ASP A 380 -1.30 -24.40 -5.82
C ASP A 380 -1.74 -23.83 -7.18
N ALA A 381 -0.89 -23.90 -8.21
CA ALA A 381 -1.19 -23.48 -9.58
C ALA A 381 -0.93 -24.65 -10.53
N ASP A 382 -1.89 -24.94 -11.42
CA ASP A 382 -1.77 -26.04 -12.38
C ASP A 382 -0.77 -25.68 -13.50
N GLU A 383 -0.95 -24.50 -14.11
CA GLU A 383 -0.10 -24.02 -15.19
C GLU A 383 0.51 -22.65 -14.90
N THR A 384 -0.29 -21.71 -14.37
CA THR A 384 0.14 -20.33 -14.17
C THR A 384 -0.37 -19.74 -12.86
N TYR A 385 0.47 -18.93 -12.21
CA TYR A 385 -0.01 -17.96 -11.23
C TYR A 385 -0.55 -16.74 -11.96
N GLU A 386 -1.56 -16.09 -11.38
CA GLU A 386 -2.10 -14.85 -11.94
C GLU A 386 -1.76 -13.68 -11.01
N PHE A 387 -0.95 -12.74 -11.51
CA PHE A 387 -0.65 -11.49 -10.84
C PHE A 387 -1.62 -10.42 -11.31
N ALA A 388 -2.27 -9.74 -10.37
CA ALA A 388 -3.18 -8.65 -10.66
C ALA A 388 -2.75 -7.40 -9.90
N ALA A 389 -2.46 -6.31 -10.62
CA ALA A 389 -2.22 -5.00 -10.03
C ALA A 389 -3.19 -3.95 -10.59
N PRO A 390 -3.94 -3.25 -9.72
CA PRO A 390 -4.70 -2.08 -10.13
C PRO A 390 -3.77 -0.96 -10.60
N GLY A 391 -4.17 -0.28 -11.67
CA GLY A 391 -3.43 0.85 -12.21
C GLY A 391 -3.53 2.10 -11.32
N ARG A 392 -4.63 2.24 -10.58
CA ARG A 392 -4.90 3.38 -9.69
C ARG A 392 -5.51 2.92 -8.39
N SER A 393 -5.37 3.73 -7.34
CA SER A 393 -6.14 3.51 -6.12
C SER A 393 -7.63 3.69 -6.39
N GLN A 394 -8.45 2.92 -5.67
CA GLN A 394 -9.89 3.09 -5.64
C GLN A 394 -10.27 3.80 -4.35
N ASN A 395 -11.15 4.78 -4.45
CA ASN A 395 -11.78 5.42 -3.30
C ASN A 395 -12.55 4.40 -2.46
N LEU A 396 -12.89 4.77 -1.23
CA LEU A 396 -13.60 3.92 -0.29
C LEU A 396 -14.89 3.39 -0.92
N GLN A 397 -15.04 2.06 -0.99
CA GLN A 397 -16.29 1.44 -1.42
C GLN A 397 -17.07 0.95 -0.20
N ILE A 398 -18.35 1.28 -0.17
CA ILE A 398 -19.24 0.79 0.87
C ILE A 398 -19.88 -0.49 0.38
N VAL A 399 -19.76 -1.53 1.19
CA VAL A 399 -20.34 -2.84 0.93
C VAL A 399 -21.16 -3.28 2.12
N GLY A 400 -22.18 -4.10 1.89
CA GLY A 400 -23.17 -4.46 2.90
C GLY A 400 -24.49 -3.70 2.74
N GLY A 401 -25.44 -4.04 3.60
CA GLY A 401 -26.78 -3.48 3.60
C GLY A 401 -26.87 -2.37 4.64
N ALA A 402 -26.81 -1.12 4.18
CA ALA A 402 -26.87 0.09 4.99
C ALA A 402 -28.07 0.10 5.95
N ALA A 403 -27.85 -0.29 7.20
CA ALA A 403 -28.71 0.09 8.31
C ALA A 403 -28.20 1.44 8.83
N PRO A 404 -28.94 2.55 8.72
CA PRO A 404 -28.61 3.82 9.39
C PRO A 404 -28.47 3.66 10.91
N SER A 405 -28.88 2.52 11.48
CA SER A 405 -28.75 2.17 12.89
C SER A 405 -27.48 1.39 13.23
N ALA A 406 -26.65 1.01 12.25
CA ALA A 406 -25.42 0.28 12.49
C ALA A 406 -24.51 1.09 13.43
N LYS A 407 -24.12 0.47 14.54
CA LYS A 407 -23.19 1.04 15.52
C LYS A 407 -21.74 0.68 15.24
N VAL A 408 -21.53 -0.34 14.40
CA VAL A 408 -20.23 -0.92 14.10
C VAL A 408 -20.11 -1.07 12.59
N ALA A 409 -18.96 -0.66 12.06
CA ALA A 409 -18.54 -0.94 10.71
C ALA A 409 -17.16 -1.61 10.73
N TRP A 410 -16.77 -2.20 9.62
CA TRP A 410 -15.46 -2.81 9.44
C TRP A 410 -14.77 -2.14 8.27
N HIS A 411 -13.64 -1.47 8.50
CA HIS A 411 -12.80 -0.93 7.43
C HIS A 411 -11.77 -1.98 7.04
N ILE A 412 -11.74 -2.33 5.75
CA ILE A 412 -10.82 -3.29 5.16
C ILE A 412 -9.91 -2.52 4.21
N ALA A 413 -8.69 -2.26 4.65
CA ALA A 413 -7.70 -1.56 3.86
C ALA A 413 -7.18 -2.47 2.71
N PRO A 414 -6.66 -1.91 1.61
CA PRO A 414 -6.18 -2.72 0.49
C PRO A 414 -4.98 -3.61 0.84
N ASN A 415 -4.22 -3.32 1.88
CA ASN A 415 -3.19 -4.24 2.39
C ASN A 415 -3.75 -5.42 3.20
N GLY A 416 -5.08 -5.55 3.31
CA GLY A 416 -5.74 -6.61 4.07
C GLY A 416 -5.93 -6.29 5.55
N ALA A 417 -5.47 -5.16 6.07
CA ALA A 417 -5.75 -4.79 7.46
C ALA A 417 -7.26 -4.60 7.67
N ILE A 418 -7.82 -5.19 8.74
CA ILE A 418 -9.23 -5.04 9.12
C ILE A 418 -9.33 -4.28 10.43
N ARG A 419 -10.04 -3.17 10.43
CA ARG A 419 -10.34 -2.38 11.63
C ARG A 419 -11.83 -2.42 11.93
N ARG A 420 -12.19 -2.69 13.18
CA ARG A 420 -13.56 -2.51 13.68
C ARG A 420 -13.73 -1.06 14.09
N LEU A 421 -14.67 -0.35 13.46
CA LEU A 421 -14.97 1.04 13.73
C LEU A 421 -16.27 1.11 14.50
N GLU A 422 -16.24 1.87 15.60
CA GLU A 422 -17.45 2.19 16.36
C GLU A 422 -17.97 3.54 15.92
N ARG A 423 -19.28 3.65 15.83
CA ARG A 423 -19.94 4.88 15.44
C ARG A 423 -19.80 5.90 16.57
N ALA A 424 -19.21 7.06 16.28
CA ALA A 424 -19.22 8.22 17.16
C ALA A 424 -20.67 8.64 17.47
N ALA A 425 -20.89 9.24 18.64
CA ALA A 425 -22.20 9.78 18.99
C ALA A 425 -22.63 10.77 17.89
N ALA A 426 -23.80 10.52 17.28
CA ALA A 426 -24.23 11.18 16.04
C ALA A 426 -24.11 12.71 16.16
N LEU A 427 -23.17 13.28 15.41
CA LEU A 427 -22.95 14.73 15.36
C LEU A 427 -23.90 15.43 14.38
N GLY A 428 -24.99 14.76 13.95
CA GLY A 428 -25.87 15.22 12.88
C GLY A 428 -25.27 15.10 11.47
N LEU A 429 -24.15 14.39 11.38
CA LEU A 429 -23.35 14.12 10.18
C LEU A 429 -23.91 12.91 9.40
N SER A 430 -23.44 12.70 8.16
CA SER A 430 -23.76 11.47 7.41
C SER A 430 -23.30 10.24 8.22
N TRP A 431 -23.97 9.10 8.07
CA TRP A 431 -23.64 7.92 8.88
C TRP A 431 -22.22 7.39 8.62
N GLN A 432 -21.63 7.68 7.45
CA GLN A 432 -20.24 7.31 7.12
C GLN A 432 -19.25 8.13 7.95
N GLN A 433 -19.57 9.41 8.17
CA GLN A 433 -18.68 10.37 8.86
C GLN A 433 -18.56 9.99 10.34
N ASP A 434 -19.64 9.44 10.92
CA ASP A 434 -19.62 8.94 12.29
C ASP A 434 -18.60 7.80 12.53
N PHE A 435 -18.06 7.17 11.48
CA PHE A 435 -17.00 6.16 11.59
C PHE A 435 -15.57 6.72 11.41
N GLY A 436 -15.42 8.02 11.15
CA GLY A 436 -14.10 8.67 11.04
C GLY A 436 -13.28 8.28 9.80
N VAL A 437 -13.92 7.78 8.74
CA VAL A 437 -13.26 7.37 7.49
C VAL A 437 -13.55 8.39 6.39
N SER A 438 -12.52 8.79 5.63
CA SER A 438 -12.68 9.63 4.44
C SER A 438 -13.24 8.84 3.27
N GLU A 439 -14.06 9.46 2.43
CA GLU A 439 -14.45 8.89 1.12
C GLU A 439 -13.23 8.68 0.19
N ASN A 440 -12.16 9.45 0.41
CA ASN A 440 -10.90 9.31 -0.33
C ASN A 440 -9.98 8.25 0.28
N ASP A 441 -10.23 7.78 1.51
CA ASP A 441 -9.44 6.71 2.09
C ASP A 441 -9.63 5.43 1.25
N PRO A 442 -8.59 4.61 1.06
CA PRO A 442 -8.70 3.46 0.19
C PRO A 442 -9.35 2.26 0.89
N GLY A 443 -9.88 1.34 0.08
CA GLY A 443 -10.38 0.06 0.54
C GLY A 443 -11.89 0.00 0.65
N LEU A 444 -12.38 -0.76 1.63
CA LEU A 444 -13.80 -1.07 1.78
C LEU A 444 -14.30 -0.70 3.18
N LEU A 445 -15.50 -0.14 3.26
CA LEU A 445 -16.24 0.01 4.51
C LEU A 445 -17.42 -0.97 4.49
N PHE A 446 -17.31 -2.04 5.27
CA PHE A 446 -18.34 -3.04 5.42
C PHE A 446 -19.29 -2.70 6.56
N VAL A 447 -20.57 -2.55 6.24
CA VAL A 447 -21.65 -2.36 7.20
C VAL A 447 -22.53 -3.62 7.20
N GLY A 448 -22.39 -4.42 8.25
CA GLY A 448 -23.15 -5.63 8.46
C GLY A 448 -24.46 -5.41 9.23
N ILE A 449 -25.11 -6.51 9.61
CA ILE A 449 -26.29 -6.49 10.50
C ILE A 449 -25.83 -6.08 11.90
N ASN A 450 -26.64 -5.31 12.64
CA ASN A 450 -26.26 -4.85 13.98
C ASN A 450 -25.93 -6.04 14.90
N GLU A 451 -24.80 -5.98 15.60
CA GLU A 451 -24.34 -7.08 16.47
C GLU A 451 -25.34 -7.42 17.58
N ALA A 452 -26.14 -6.44 18.02
CA ALA A 452 -27.20 -6.65 19.01
C ALA A 452 -28.40 -7.44 18.47
N GLU A 453 -28.61 -7.43 17.15
CA GLU A 453 -29.71 -8.12 16.45
C GLU A 453 -29.30 -9.53 16.02
N LEU A 454 -27.99 -9.84 16.02
CA LEU A 454 -27.48 -11.16 15.66
C LEU A 454 -27.77 -12.21 16.75
N PRO A 455 -28.39 -13.35 16.42
CA PRO A 455 -28.55 -14.46 17.35
C PRO A 455 -27.19 -14.97 17.84
N LYS A 456 -27.13 -15.57 19.04
CA LYS A 456 -25.87 -15.98 19.70
C LYS A 456 -24.93 -16.80 18.79
N GLY A 457 -25.48 -17.68 17.95
CA GLY A 457 -24.70 -18.52 17.01
C GLY A 457 -24.19 -17.81 15.75
N PHE A 458 -24.46 -16.52 15.59
CA PHE A 458 -24.10 -15.72 14.40
C PHE A 458 -23.39 -14.40 14.75
N ARG A 459 -22.99 -14.18 16.01
CA ARG A 459 -22.39 -12.90 16.46
C ARG A 459 -21.08 -12.54 15.75
N ASP A 460 -20.35 -13.53 15.24
CA ASP A 460 -19.10 -13.40 14.51
C ASP A 460 -19.30 -13.23 12.99
N ILE A 461 -20.54 -13.24 12.48
CA ILE A 461 -20.80 -13.25 11.04
C ILE A 461 -20.21 -12.02 10.32
N ASN A 462 -20.26 -10.85 10.97
CA ASN A 462 -19.72 -9.62 10.39
C ASN A 462 -18.20 -9.66 10.31
N ALA A 463 -17.53 -10.13 11.37
CA ALA A 463 -16.08 -10.30 11.38
C ALA A 463 -15.63 -11.31 10.30
N GLN A 464 -16.38 -12.42 10.13
CA GLN A 464 -16.09 -13.39 9.08
C GLN A 464 -16.25 -12.80 7.68
N LEU A 465 -17.29 -12.00 7.43
CA LEU A 465 -17.47 -11.32 6.15
C LEU A 465 -16.35 -10.31 5.89
N ALA A 466 -15.91 -9.56 6.90
CA ALA A 466 -14.75 -8.68 6.79
C ALA A 466 -13.48 -9.44 6.39
N MET A 467 -13.25 -10.66 6.91
CA MET A 467 -12.14 -11.52 6.48
C MET A 467 -12.26 -11.93 5.00
N PHE A 468 -13.46 -12.24 4.51
CA PHE A 468 -13.65 -12.49 3.08
C PHE A 468 -13.31 -11.26 2.23
N LEU A 469 -13.63 -10.05 2.71
CA LEU A 469 -13.39 -8.80 1.99
C LEU A 469 -11.91 -8.43 1.85
N GLN A 470 -10.99 -8.99 2.66
CA GLN A 470 -9.54 -8.83 2.44
C GLN A 470 -9.10 -9.35 1.05
N HIS A 471 -9.87 -10.31 0.52
CA HIS A 471 -9.67 -10.96 -0.77
C HIS A 471 -10.35 -10.23 -1.94
N TRP A 472 -10.69 -8.96 -1.77
CA TRP A 472 -11.23 -8.14 -2.85
C TRP A 472 -10.24 -7.99 -4.01
N ASN A 473 -10.70 -8.25 -5.24
CA ASN A 473 -9.90 -8.08 -6.45
C ASN A 473 -9.97 -6.64 -6.96
N TYR A 474 -9.04 -5.79 -6.51
CA TYR A 474 -8.97 -4.38 -6.90
C TYR A 474 -8.61 -4.15 -8.39
N ALA A 475 -8.07 -5.14 -9.10
CA ALA A 475 -7.76 -5.02 -10.52
C ALA A 475 -9.00 -5.22 -11.40
N GLN A 476 -10.05 -5.87 -10.88
CA GLN A 476 -11.31 -5.99 -11.57
C GLN A 476 -12.03 -4.63 -11.51
N PRO A 477 -12.49 -4.08 -12.65
CA PRO A 477 -13.34 -2.90 -12.61
C PRO A 477 -14.56 -3.27 -11.77
N SER A 478 -14.74 -2.61 -10.63
CA SER A 478 -15.96 -2.77 -9.85
C SER A 478 -17.12 -2.51 -10.80
N ALA A 479 -18.06 -3.44 -10.90
CA ALA A 479 -19.37 -3.13 -11.45
C ALA A 479 -19.96 -2.10 -10.50
N GLN A 480 -19.64 -0.82 -10.69
CA GLN A 480 -20.18 0.24 -9.86
C GLN A 480 -21.70 0.05 -9.96
N PRO A 481 -22.42 -0.17 -8.84
CA PRO A 481 -23.85 -0.06 -8.88
C PRO A 481 -24.09 1.36 -9.39
N SER A 482 -24.64 1.48 -10.60
CA SER A 482 -24.94 2.75 -11.24
C SER A 482 -25.54 3.65 -10.17
N ALA A 483 -24.86 4.76 -9.87
CA ALA A 483 -25.22 5.66 -8.79
C ALA A 483 -26.74 5.80 -8.79
N GLN A 484 -27.39 5.33 -7.70
CA GLN A 484 -28.84 5.43 -7.60
C GLN A 484 -29.20 6.87 -7.94
N PRO A 485 -30.06 7.11 -8.95
CA PRO A 485 -30.33 8.46 -9.43
C PRO A 485 -30.73 9.28 -8.22
N SER A 486 -29.91 10.29 -7.91
CA SER A 486 -30.16 11.22 -6.82
C SER A 486 -31.61 11.65 -6.96
N ARG A 487 -32.46 11.28 -6.01
CA ARG A 487 -33.87 11.69 -6.01
C ARG A 487 -33.88 13.20 -6.17
N GLN A 488 -34.21 13.68 -7.38
CA GLN A 488 -34.47 15.08 -7.64
C GLN A 488 -35.61 15.47 -6.69
N GLN A 489 -35.26 16.19 -5.64
CA GLN A 489 -36.24 16.75 -4.73
C GLN A 489 -37.11 17.72 -5.53
N GLY A 490 -38.39 17.37 -5.64
CA GLY A 490 -39.53 18.25 -5.89
C GLY A 490 -39.34 19.40 -6.87
N GLN A 491 -39.53 19.14 -8.16
CA GLN A 491 -40.24 20.13 -8.98
C GLN A 491 -41.73 19.98 -8.67
N GLU A 492 -42.28 20.92 -7.92
CA GLU A 492 -43.73 21.09 -7.78
C GLU A 492 -44.37 21.19 -9.18
N PRO A 493 -45.43 20.43 -9.46
CA PRO A 493 -46.16 20.59 -10.71
C PRO A 493 -46.84 21.97 -10.74
N PRO A 494 -46.89 22.65 -11.90
CA PRO A 494 -47.52 23.95 -12.00
C PRO A 494 -49.02 23.85 -11.68
N GLN A 495 -49.46 24.66 -10.71
CA GLN A 495 -50.88 24.86 -10.42
C GLN A 495 -51.60 25.33 -11.70
N LYS A 496 -52.52 24.51 -12.21
CA LYS A 496 -53.42 24.89 -13.29
C LYS A 496 -54.35 26.00 -12.80
N GLY A 497 -54.14 27.21 -13.29
CA GLY A 497 -55.06 28.32 -13.13
C GLY A 497 -56.40 28.03 -13.79
N ALA A 498 -57.48 28.17 -13.02
CA ALA A 498 -58.84 28.23 -13.51
C ALA A 498 -59.05 29.52 -14.33
N ARG A 499 -59.73 29.41 -15.47
CA ARG A 499 -60.37 30.55 -16.14
C ARG A 499 -61.85 30.25 -16.33
N ASN A 500 -62.66 31.25 -15.94
CA ASN A 500 -64.08 31.43 -16.26
C ASN A 500 -64.29 31.72 -17.74
#